data_AF-A0A6I9V5E2-F1
#
_entry.id   AF-A0A6I9V5E2-F1
#
_cell.length_a   1.000
_cell.length_b   1.000
_cell.length_c   1.000
_cell.angle_alpha   90.00
_cell.angle_beta   90.00
_cell.angle_gamma   90.00
#
_symmetry.space_group_name_H-M   'P 1'
#
loop_
_entity.id
_entity.type
_entity.pdbx_description
1 polymer ?
#
loop_
_entity_poly.entity_id
_entity_poly.type
_entity_poly.pdbx_seq_one_letter_code
_entity_poly.pdbx_strand_id
1 'polypeptide(L)'
;MAEGVIKSFIRDFFAIRYNPKQHDPESVRIDGGGRCYPNCASDVWLRSCEQEIIEPIEGHTSGHIPTWLNGSLLRNGPGNWKVGEMMFQHLFDCSALVHRFAIKNGRVTYQNRFVETETLKKNRAAQRIVVTEFGTASVPDPCHSIFDRVSAIFRPDSGSDNSMISIYPFGDEYYTFAETPMMHRINPRTLATEGRICVTDFVGIVNHTSHPHVLPNGTVYNLGTAATKSGPVYNIICFPHGEQMFEDAYVVGSVSCRWKLHPGYMHTFGITEHFFVIVEQPLSVSLTEFVKASLSNQQLAACLKWFEDKPTLFHLLDRDTGKLRYTFQSEAFFYLHIINQYEEDNHVVIDICCYKDPEMINCMYLESIMNMQSNPNYASHFRGRPLRFVLPLGVENADVVTFKDRPTNQRRVVKSFTMSGISTHLQPTKMKHSESNYENITNMALNKLQEEEMLEYNTFAGEADDAKTNVDSATMVNLVTLEYSTAQAYQLSNRSIMVRPELLCDWGCETPRINYDKFLAKKYRYFYAISSDVDAENPGTLVKVDVLTKAVQKWCEPNCYPSEPVFVPAPDASDEDDGVVLASMVWGGLNDNRVGLLVLCAKTWTELGRCDFHTNGPVPKCLHGWFAPGVV
;
A
#
# COMPACT_ATOMS: atom_id res chain seq x y z
N MET A 1 15.55 -32.76 28.24
CA MET A 1 16.29 -32.72 26.96
C MET A 1 15.40 -32.58 25.71
N ALA A 2 14.06 -32.57 25.81
CA ALA A 2 13.17 -32.42 24.65
C ALA A 2 12.69 -30.97 24.36
N GLU A 3 12.79 -30.03 25.31
CA GLU A 3 12.37 -28.63 25.10
C GLU A 3 13.41 -27.76 24.38
N GLY A 4 14.70 -28.14 24.42
CA GLY A 4 15.79 -27.38 23.78
C GLY A 4 15.90 -27.59 22.27
N VAL A 5 15.45 -28.74 21.76
CA VAL A 5 15.60 -29.12 20.34
C VAL A 5 14.47 -28.54 19.48
N ILE A 6 13.26 -28.36 20.04
CA ILE A 6 12.11 -27.78 19.32
C ILE A 6 12.29 -26.26 19.14
N LYS A 7 12.87 -25.56 20.14
CA LYS A 7 13.19 -24.12 20.02
C LYS A 7 14.28 -23.82 18.98
N SER A 8 15.23 -24.73 18.75
CA SER A 8 16.26 -24.53 17.72
C SER A 8 15.78 -24.89 16.31
N PHE A 9 14.88 -25.87 16.16
CA PHE A 9 14.40 -26.31 14.85
C PHE A 9 13.40 -25.35 14.20
N ILE A 10 12.60 -24.63 15.01
CA ILE A 10 11.66 -23.60 14.52
C ILE A 10 12.40 -22.31 14.14
N ARG A 11 13.47 -21.96 14.87
CA ARG A 11 14.32 -20.79 14.59
C ARG A 11 15.02 -20.88 13.22
N ASP A 12 15.33 -22.08 12.73
CA ASP A 12 16.17 -22.27 11.54
C ASP A 12 15.39 -22.36 10.21
N PHE A 13 14.05 -22.43 10.24
CA PHE A 13 13.23 -22.61 9.04
C PHE A 13 12.58 -21.31 8.53
N PHE A 14 12.38 -20.32 9.41
CA PHE A 14 11.78 -19.01 9.10
C PHE A 14 12.70 -17.81 9.35
N ALA A 15 13.85 -18.00 10.00
CA ALA A 15 14.87 -16.97 9.99
C ALA A 15 15.35 -16.74 8.55
N ILE A 16 15.25 -15.51 8.07
CA ILE A 16 16.06 -15.03 6.95
C ILE A 16 17.50 -15.32 7.34
N ARG A 17 18.08 -16.39 6.79
CA ARG A 17 19.46 -16.79 7.11
C ARG A 17 20.36 -15.71 6.52
N TYR A 18 21.10 -15.04 7.41
CA TYR A 18 22.25 -14.20 7.06
C TYR A 18 23.02 -14.83 5.90
N ASN A 19 23.05 -14.15 4.76
CA ASN A 19 23.85 -14.53 3.61
C ASN A 19 25.18 -13.77 3.70
N PRO A 20 26.29 -14.39 4.12
CA PRO A 20 27.60 -13.72 4.24
C PRO A 20 28.14 -13.19 2.90
N LYS A 21 27.54 -13.55 1.76
CA LYS A 21 27.90 -13.03 0.43
C LYS A 21 27.16 -11.75 0.03
N GLN A 22 26.09 -11.38 0.74
CA GLN A 22 25.32 -10.14 0.56
C GLN A 22 25.59 -9.18 1.73
N HIS A 23 26.87 -8.96 2.04
CA HIS A 23 27.29 -8.00 3.04
C HIS A 23 27.09 -6.59 2.47
N ASP A 24 26.17 -5.82 3.02
CA ASP A 24 26.14 -4.37 2.80
C ASP A 24 27.42 -3.76 3.41
N PRO A 25 28.36 -3.23 2.63
CA PRO A 25 29.60 -2.66 3.16
C PRO A 25 29.36 -1.49 4.12
N GLU A 26 28.17 -0.87 4.08
CA GLU A 26 27.81 0.27 4.93
C GLU A 26 27.10 -0.13 6.25
N SER A 27 26.75 -1.41 6.43
CA SER A 27 26.11 -1.89 7.68
C SER A 27 27.13 -2.02 8.83
N VAL A 28 27.68 -0.90 9.29
CA VAL A 28 28.53 -0.84 10.47
C VAL A 28 27.62 -0.98 11.71
N ARG A 29 27.94 -1.90 12.62
CA ARG A 29 27.26 -2.01 13.92
C ARG A 29 27.52 -0.71 14.71
N ILE A 30 26.54 0.19 14.70
CA ILE A 30 26.74 1.62 15.00
C ILE A 30 27.13 1.89 16.47
N ASP A 31 26.73 1.04 17.42
CA ASP A 31 26.83 1.36 18.85
C ASP A 31 27.89 0.58 19.65
N GLY A 32 28.70 -0.26 19.02
CA GLY A 32 29.66 -1.13 19.75
C GLY A 32 29.02 -2.18 20.67
N GLY A 33 27.70 -2.16 20.84
CA GLY A 33 26.88 -3.12 21.59
C GLY A 33 26.24 -4.20 20.72
N GLY A 34 26.44 -4.12 19.40
CA GLY A 34 26.04 -5.16 18.44
C GLY A 34 24.66 -4.97 17.82
N ARG A 35 23.98 -3.83 18.05
CA ARG A 35 22.70 -3.51 17.40
C ARG A 35 22.93 -2.85 16.03
N CYS A 36 22.10 -3.21 15.05
CA CYS A 36 22.15 -2.65 13.70
C CYS A 36 21.46 -1.27 13.61
N TYR A 37 20.37 -1.04 14.35
CA TYR A 37 19.56 0.18 14.26
C TYR A 37 19.26 0.77 15.65
N PRO A 38 20.28 1.22 16.40
CA PRO A 38 20.13 1.59 17.81
C PRO A 38 19.11 2.72 18.07
N ASN A 39 18.81 3.53 17.06
CA ASN A 39 17.86 4.64 17.11
C ASN A 39 16.43 4.26 16.68
N CYS A 40 16.21 3.03 16.24
CA CYS A 40 14.90 2.51 15.83
C CYS A 40 14.28 1.64 16.92
N ALA A 41 13.20 2.12 17.52
CA ALA A 41 12.45 1.45 18.56
C ALA A 41 11.38 0.56 17.91
N SER A 42 11.67 -0.73 17.75
CA SER A 42 10.74 -1.67 17.10
C SER A 42 9.48 -1.94 17.92
N ASP A 43 9.52 -1.69 19.23
CA ASP A 43 8.42 -1.92 20.16
C ASP A 43 7.17 -1.08 19.83
N VAL A 44 7.30 0.03 19.10
CA VAL A 44 6.15 0.86 18.69
C VAL A 44 5.13 0.09 17.82
N TRP A 45 5.59 -0.93 17.10
CA TRP A 45 4.75 -1.81 16.28
C TRP A 45 4.32 -3.09 17.02
N LEU A 46 4.82 -3.32 18.24
CA LEU A 46 4.59 -4.54 19.02
C LEU A 46 3.72 -4.28 20.26
N ARG A 47 2.86 -3.27 20.20
CA ARG A 47 1.93 -2.90 21.29
C ARG A 47 0.56 -3.49 21.06
N SER A 48 -0.07 -3.90 22.15
CA SER A 48 -1.47 -4.29 22.18
C SER A 48 -2.27 -3.28 22.98
N CYS A 49 -3.39 -2.83 22.43
CA CYS A 49 -4.39 -2.09 23.17
C CYS A 49 -5.07 -3.05 24.15
N GLU A 50 -4.70 -2.95 25.42
CA GLU A 50 -5.25 -3.79 26.49
C GLU A 50 -6.63 -3.32 26.94
N GLN A 51 -6.87 -2.01 26.89
CA GLN A 51 -8.12 -1.38 27.28
C GLN A 51 -8.49 -0.27 26.28
N GLU A 52 -9.72 -0.34 25.76
CA GLU A 52 -10.29 0.72 24.92
C GLU A 52 -10.59 1.97 25.73
N ILE A 53 -10.45 3.13 25.10
CA ILE A 53 -10.81 4.43 25.63
C ILE A 53 -12.08 4.85 24.91
N ILE A 54 -13.22 4.40 25.44
CA ILE A 54 -14.55 4.68 24.87
C ILE A 54 -14.96 6.12 25.17
N GLU A 55 -14.78 6.56 26.41
CA GLU A 55 -15.01 7.94 26.82
C GLU A 55 -13.77 8.79 26.50
N PRO A 56 -13.90 9.86 25.71
CA PRO A 56 -12.76 10.66 25.31
C PRO A 56 -12.02 11.26 26.50
N ILE A 57 -10.70 11.14 26.49
CA ILE A 57 -9.82 11.76 27.48
C ILE A 57 -9.27 13.09 26.95
N GLU A 58 -9.09 14.05 27.84
CA GLU A 58 -8.47 15.34 27.54
C GLU A 58 -6.94 15.22 27.63
N GLY A 59 -6.25 15.95 26.76
CA GLY A 59 -4.79 15.96 26.71
C GLY A 59 -4.19 17.27 27.22
N HIS A 60 -2.87 17.27 27.39
CA HIS A 60 -2.09 18.47 27.67
C HIS A 60 -1.66 19.11 26.35
N THR A 61 -2.22 20.28 26.04
CA THR A 61 -1.85 21.05 24.85
C THR A 61 -0.66 21.96 25.12
N SER A 62 0.33 21.94 24.22
CA SER A 62 1.46 22.87 24.20
C SER A 62 1.59 23.53 22.82
N GLY A 63 2.12 24.75 22.78
CA GLY A 63 2.09 25.57 21.57
C GLY A 63 0.68 26.12 21.27
N HIS A 64 0.38 26.32 19.98
CA HIS A 64 -0.86 26.90 19.50
C HIS A 64 -1.48 26.04 18.39
N ILE A 65 -2.54 25.30 18.75
CA ILE A 65 -3.40 24.60 17.77
C ILE A 65 -4.38 25.62 17.18
N PRO A 66 -4.41 25.84 15.85
CA PRO A 66 -5.26 26.86 15.25
C PRO A 66 -6.75 26.66 15.57
N THR A 67 -7.43 27.75 15.93
CA THR A 67 -8.85 27.69 16.34
C THR A 67 -9.81 27.39 15.18
N TRP A 68 -9.38 27.60 13.93
CA TRP A 68 -10.15 27.23 12.75
C TRP A 68 -10.14 25.73 12.49
N LEU A 69 -9.17 24.99 13.03
CA LEU A 69 -9.07 23.53 12.87
C LEU A 69 -10.15 22.87 13.73
N ASN A 70 -11.27 22.49 13.11
CA ASN A 70 -12.41 21.88 13.78
C ASN A 70 -12.84 20.61 13.04
N GLY A 71 -12.72 19.47 13.70
CA GLY A 71 -12.97 18.16 13.10
C GLY A 71 -12.30 17.03 13.89
N SER A 72 -12.23 15.85 13.30
CA SER A 72 -11.60 14.68 13.93
C SER A 72 -10.57 14.07 13.01
N LEU A 73 -9.34 13.88 13.49
CA LEU A 73 -8.39 12.98 12.83
C LEU A 73 -8.76 11.54 13.22
N LEU A 74 -9.29 10.78 12.27
CA LEU A 74 -9.61 9.35 12.41
C LEU A 74 -8.46 8.54 11.84
N ARG A 75 -7.98 7.53 12.58
CA ARG A 75 -6.88 6.67 12.14
C ARG A 75 -7.20 5.22 12.44
N ASN A 76 -6.84 4.32 11.53
CA ASN A 76 -7.03 2.89 11.66
C ASN A 76 -5.68 2.18 11.60
N GLY A 77 -5.59 0.98 12.18
CA GLY A 77 -4.34 0.24 12.24
C GLY A 77 -4.39 -1.00 13.10
N PRO A 78 -3.22 -1.65 13.31
CA PRO A 78 -3.08 -2.82 14.16
C PRO A 78 -3.35 -2.46 15.62
N GLY A 79 -4.29 -3.15 16.25
CA GLY A 79 -4.70 -2.89 17.63
C GLY A 79 -4.20 -3.90 18.64
N ASN A 80 -4.24 -5.19 18.30
CA ASN A 80 -3.79 -6.25 19.19
C ASN A 80 -3.20 -7.40 18.40
N TRP A 81 -1.96 -7.74 18.73
CA TRP A 81 -1.20 -8.80 18.09
C TRP A 81 -1.31 -10.15 18.80
N LYS A 82 -2.08 -10.23 19.90
CA LYS A 82 -2.32 -11.46 20.66
C LYS A 82 -3.80 -11.82 20.78
N VAL A 83 -4.09 -13.11 20.85
CA VAL A 83 -5.41 -13.68 21.17
C VAL A 83 -5.22 -14.85 22.14
N GLY A 84 -5.57 -14.65 23.42
CA GLY A 84 -5.18 -15.58 24.48
C GLY A 84 -3.66 -15.72 24.53
N GLU A 85 -3.16 -16.95 24.53
CA GLU A 85 -1.72 -17.27 24.49
C GLU A 85 -1.14 -17.26 23.07
N MET A 86 -1.97 -17.13 22.03
CA MET A 86 -1.51 -17.10 20.64
C MET A 86 -1.12 -15.70 20.21
N MET A 87 -0.13 -15.65 19.32
CA MET A 87 0.34 -14.41 18.70
C MET A 87 0.07 -14.50 17.20
N PHE A 88 -0.38 -13.39 16.62
CA PHE A 88 -0.31 -13.23 15.18
C PHE A 88 1.16 -13.24 14.72
N GLN A 89 1.39 -13.66 13.48
CA GLN A 89 2.73 -13.74 12.88
C GLN A 89 3.06 -12.48 12.09
N HIS A 90 2.06 -11.79 11.55
CA HIS A 90 2.24 -10.61 10.70
C HIS A 90 1.53 -9.38 11.24
N LEU A 91 2.11 -8.20 11.07
CA LEU A 91 1.54 -6.93 11.56
C LEU A 91 0.12 -6.70 11.03
N PHE A 92 -0.10 -6.99 9.75
CA PHE A 92 -1.41 -6.88 9.09
C PHE A 92 -2.43 -7.95 9.48
N ASP A 93 -2.15 -8.79 10.48
CA ASP A 93 -3.14 -9.72 11.04
C ASP A 93 -3.71 -9.20 12.39
N CYS A 94 -3.09 -8.17 12.96
CA CYS A 94 -3.46 -7.61 14.26
C CYS A 94 -4.80 -6.86 14.20
N SER A 95 -5.80 -7.35 14.95
CA SER A 95 -7.17 -6.78 15.04
C SER A 95 -7.28 -5.27 14.84
N ALA A 96 -8.15 -4.82 13.92
CA ALA A 96 -8.37 -3.42 13.61
C ALA A 96 -8.76 -2.54 14.82
N LEU A 97 -8.04 -1.43 15.01
CA LEU A 97 -8.27 -0.44 16.05
C LEU A 97 -8.35 0.96 15.45
N VAL A 98 -9.48 1.63 15.70
CA VAL A 98 -9.69 3.01 15.28
C VAL A 98 -9.31 3.94 16.43
N HIS A 99 -8.55 4.97 16.10
CA HIS A 99 -8.13 6.06 16.97
C HIS A 99 -8.78 7.35 16.49
N ARG A 100 -9.11 8.24 17.43
CA ARG A 100 -9.69 9.54 17.13
C ARG A 100 -9.08 10.64 17.97
N PHE A 101 -8.66 11.71 17.29
CA PHE A 101 -8.30 12.98 17.91
C PHE A 101 -9.33 14.02 17.51
N ALA A 102 -10.27 14.32 18.39
CA ALA A 102 -11.30 15.33 18.13
C ALA A 102 -10.74 16.72 18.48
N ILE A 103 -10.81 17.66 17.54
CA ILE A 103 -10.21 18.99 17.66
C ILE A 103 -11.32 20.02 17.59
N LYS A 104 -11.39 20.90 18.59
CA LYS A 104 -12.33 22.02 18.61
C LYS A 104 -11.78 23.20 19.39
N ASN A 105 -11.73 24.36 18.74
CA ASN A 105 -11.24 25.61 19.34
C ASN A 105 -9.88 25.44 20.06
N GLY A 106 -8.94 24.73 19.43
CA GLY A 106 -7.60 24.48 19.98
C GLY A 106 -7.53 23.41 21.09
N ARG A 107 -8.65 22.83 21.53
CA ARG A 107 -8.69 21.69 22.45
C ARG A 107 -8.73 20.38 21.69
N VAL A 108 -8.11 19.35 22.25
CA VAL A 108 -8.05 18.01 21.64
C VAL A 108 -8.41 16.94 22.65
N THR A 109 -9.32 16.03 22.29
CA THR A 109 -9.60 14.81 23.05
C THR A 109 -9.17 13.57 22.27
N TYR A 110 -8.83 12.50 23.00
CA TYR A 110 -8.41 11.23 22.41
C TYR A 110 -9.33 10.08 22.86
N GLN A 111 -9.63 9.18 21.93
CA GLN A 111 -10.34 7.93 22.18
C GLN A 111 -9.88 6.86 21.18
N ASN A 112 -10.05 5.59 21.54
CA ASN A 112 -9.82 4.47 20.63
C ASN A 112 -10.82 3.34 20.86
N ARG A 113 -11.10 2.58 19.81
CA ARG A 113 -12.04 1.46 19.86
C ARG A 113 -11.73 0.44 18.77
N PHE A 114 -11.79 -0.84 19.11
CA PHE A 114 -11.66 -1.92 18.15
C PHE A 114 -12.85 -1.91 17.19
N VAL A 115 -12.59 -2.24 15.93
CA VAL A 115 -13.67 -2.54 14.99
C VAL A 115 -14.27 -3.89 15.39
N GLU A 116 -15.58 -3.93 15.66
CA GLU A 116 -16.29 -5.14 16.08
C GLU A 116 -16.56 -6.08 14.90
N THR A 117 -15.47 -6.60 14.33
CA THR A 117 -15.46 -7.57 13.23
C THR A 117 -15.88 -8.96 13.71
N GLU A 118 -16.41 -9.78 12.81
CA GLU A 118 -16.74 -11.18 13.14
C GLU A 118 -15.48 -11.99 13.45
N THR A 119 -14.35 -11.71 12.79
CA THR A 119 -13.04 -12.28 13.11
C THR A 119 -12.64 -11.98 14.55
N LEU A 120 -12.72 -10.72 14.98
CA LEU A 120 -12.37 -10.33 16.35
C LEU A 120 -13.25 -11.04 17.39
N LYS A 121 -14.57 -11.06 17.16
CA LYS A 121 -15.53 -11.73 18.05
C LYS A 121 -15.24 -13.22 18.18
N LYS A 122 -15.01 -13.93 17.08
CA LYS A 122 -14.68 -15.36 17.06
C LYS A 122 -13.37 -15.64 17.81
N ASN A 123 -12.33 -14.86 17.52
CA ASN A 123 -11.01 -14.99 18.18
C ASN A 123 -11.11 -14.73 19.69
N ARG A 124 -11.80 -13.67 20.11
CA ARG A 124 -12.05 -13.37 21.53
C ARG A 124 -12.85 -14.47 22.22
N ALA A 125 -13.93 -14.94 21.62
CA ALA A 125 -14.77 -16.01 22.20
C ALA A 125 -14.00 -17.33 22.37
N ALA A 126 -13.11 -17.66 21.42
CA ALA A 126 -12.33 -18.88 21.45
C ALA A 126 -11.02 -18.78 22.26
N GLN A 127 -10.60 -17.57 22.65
CA GLN A 127 -9.30 -17.29 23.29
C GLN A 127 -8.09 -17.86 22.51
N ARG A 128 -8.23 -17.92 21.18
CA ARG A 128 -7.21 -18.42 20.24
C ARG A 128 -7.54 -17.91 18.83
N ILE A 129 -6.55 -17.94 17.93
CA ILE A 129 -6.75 -17.53 16.53
C ILE A 129 -7.49 -18.64 15.78
N VAL A 130 -8.76 -18.40 15.45
CA VAL A 130 -9.66 -19.36 14.78
C VAL A 130 -10.04 -18.95 13.35
N VAL A 131 -9.60 -17.77 12.91
CA VAL A 131 -9.73 -17.31 11.52
C VAL A 131 -8.33 -17.11 10.94
N THR A 132 -8.08 -17.68 9.76
CA THR A 132 -6.81 -17.51 9.05
C THR A 132 -6.73 -16.09 8.48
N GLU A 133 -5.62 -15.42 8.73
CA GLU A 133 -5.32 -14.06 8.28
C GLU A 133 -4.26 -14.08 7.18
N PHE A 134 -3.74 -12.89 6.80
CA PHE A 134 -2.74 -12.76 5.75
C PHE A 134 -1.47 -13.57 6.04
N GLY A 135 -0.83 -13.34 7.19
CA GLY A 135 0.41 -14.01 7.57
C GLY A 135 0.25 -15.16 8.57
N THR A 136 -0.93 -15.33 9.16
CA THR A 136 -1.17 -16.26 10.28
C THR A 136 -2.21 -17.32 9.94
N ALA A 137 -1.80 -18.59 10.01
CA ALA A 137 -2.73 -19.71 9.94
C ALA A 137 -3.52 -19.86 11.25
N SER A 138 -4.83 -20.09 11.14
CA SER A 138 -5.68 -20.40 12.30
C SER A 138 -5.41 -21.79 12.88
N VAL A 139 -5.83 -22.01 14.12
CA VAL A 139 -5.89 -23.37 14.69
C VAL A 139 -7.01 -24.14 14.00
N PRO A 140 -6.72 -25.31 13.38
CA PRO A 140 -7.74 -26.12 12.72
C PRO A 140 -8.89 -26.43 13.68
N ASP A 141 -10.12 -26.14 13.29
CA ASP A 141 -11.28 -26.61 14.03
C ASP A 141 -11.49 -28.12 13.75
N PRO A 142 -11.42 -28.99 14.78
CA PRO A 142 -11.62 -30.43 14.62
C PRO A 142 -13.06 -30.80 14.23
N CYS A 143 -14.03 -29.89 14.39
CA CYS A 143 -15.43 -30.12 14.05
C CYS A 143 -15.79 -29.79 12.58
N HIS A 144 -14.92 -29.08 11.85
CA HIS A 144 -15.13 -28.79 10.43
C HIS A 144 -14.50 -29.87 9.56
N SER A 145 -15.33 -30.57 8.79
CA SER A 145 -14.88 -31.57 7.83
C SER A 145 -14.11 -30.92 6.66
N ILE A 146 -13.34 -31.71 5.91
CA ILE A 146 -12.68 -31.25 4.68
C ILE A 146 -13.71 -30.66 3.70
N PHE A 147 -14.93 -31.22 3.65
CA PHE A 147 -16.02 -30.71 2.83
C PHE A 147 -16.50 -29.32 3.27
N ASP A 148 -16.55 -29.05 4.58
CA ASP A 148 -16.94 -27.73 5.09
C ASP A 148 -15.90 -26.67 4.72
N ARG A 149 -14.60 -27.00 4.79
CA ARG A 149 -13.50 -26.13 4.36
C ARG A 149 -13.55 -25.85 2.86
N VAL A 150 -13.83 -26.87 2.05
CA VAL A 150 -14.02 -26.73 0.61
C VAL A 150 -15.24 -25.83 0.31
N SER A 151 -16.34 -25.98 1.04
CA SER A 151 -17.53 -25.14 0.87
C SER A 151 -17.31 -23.67 1.26
N ALA A 152 -16.44 -23.40 2.24
CA ALA A 152 -16.06 -22.06 2.65
C ALA A 152 -15.26 -21.33 1.56
N ILE A 153 -14.32 -22.00 0.86
CA ILE A 153 -13.60 -21.42 -0.29
C ILE A 153 -14.55 -20.79 -1.33
N PHE A 154 -15.76 -21.33 -1.45
CA PHE A 154 -16.78 -20.90 -2.42
C PHE A 154 -17.74 -19.82 -1.90
N ARG A 155 -17.56 -19.38 -0.65
CA ARG A 155 -18.34 -18.32 0.01
C ARG A 155 -17.46 -17.06 0.15
N PRO A 156 -17.76 -15.98 -0.60
CA PRO A 156 -16.98 -14.73 -0.54
C PRO A 156 -16.91 -14.11 0.86
N ASP A 157 -17.88 -14.44 1.72
CA ASP A 157 -18.05 -13.95 3.08
C ASP A 157 -17.41 -14.82 4.18
N SER A 158 -16.73 -15.90 3.80
CA SER A 158 -16.22 -16.89 4.75
C SER A 158 -14.78 -16.67 5.24
N GLY A 159 -14.07 -15.72 4.62
CA GLY A 159 -12.73 -15.30 5.02
C GLY A 159 -12.73 -14.33 6.21
N SER A 160 -11.57 -13.78 6.52
CA SER A 160 -11.46 -12.73 7.53
C SER A 160 -12.16 -11.45 7.09
N ASP A 161 -12.91 -10.83 8.01
CA ASP A 161 -13.46 -9.48 7.86
C ASP A 161 -12.66 -8.44 8.66
N ASN A 162 -11.40 -8.71 8.98
CA ASN A 162 -10.54 -7.77 9.68
C ASN A 162 -10.16 -6.58 8.77
N SER A 163 -10.67 -5.38 9.08
CA SER A 163 -10.53 -4.17 8.25
C SER A 163 -9.55 -3.16 8.87
N MET A 164 -8.28 -3.56 9.06
CA MET A 164 -7.29 -2.82 9.87
C MET A 164 -6.41 -1.80 9.14
N ILE A 165 -6.62 -1.54 7.85
CA ILE A 165 -5.66 -0.76 7.05
C ILE A 165 -6.00 0.73 7.10
N SER A 166 -7.20 1.10 6.66
CA SER A 166 -7.58 2.50 6.45
C SER A 166 -9.01 2.81 6.85
N ILE A 167 -9.38 4.09 6.82
CA ILE A 167 -10.73 4.59 7.03
C ILE A 167 -11.00 5.76 6.06
N TYR A 168 -12.12 5.72 5.33
CA TYR A 168 -12.48 6.74 4.33
C TYR A 168 -13.97 7.11 4.39
N PRO A 169 -14.33 8.34 3.98
CA PRO A 169 -15.73 8.77 3.88
C PRO A 169 -16.41 8.20 2.63
N PHE A 170 -17.67 7.78 2.78
CA PHE A 170 -18.61 7.43 1.73
C PHE A 170 -19.88 8.26 1.99
N GLY A 171 -19.94 9.47 1.42
CA GLY A 171 -20.90 10.48 1.84
C GLY A 171 -20.62 10.95 3.27
N ASP A 172 -21.65 11.00 4.12
CA ASP A 172 -21.55 11.41 5.54
C ASP A 172 -21.12 10.26 6.47
N GLU A 173 -20.98 9.05 5.93
CA GLU A 173 -20.59 7.84 6.66
C GLU A 173 -19.10 7.52 6.48
N TYR A 174 -18.51 6.79 7.42
CA TYR A 174 -17.09 6.42 7.39
C TYR A 174 -16.95 4.90 7.46
N TYR A 175 -16.09 4.36 6.62
CA TYR A 175 -15.88 2.91 6.51
C TYR A 175 -14.42 2.55 6.71
N THR A 176 -14.15 1.45 7.42
CA THR A 176 -12.81 0.87 7.51
C THR A 176 -12.58 -0.16 6.41
N PHE A 177 -11.32 -0.27 5.95
CA PHE A 177 -10.92 -1.13 4.84
C PHE A 177 -9.76 -2.06 5.22
N ALA A 178 -9.71 -3.19 4.54
CA ALA A 178 -8.50 -3.96 4.27
C ALA A 178 -8.46 -4.29 2.78
N GLU A 179 -7.85 -5.42 2.40
CA GLU A 179 -7.82 -5.93 1.01
C GLU A 179 -8.72 -7.14 0.82
N THR A 180 -9.84 -7.13 1.52
CA THR A 180 -10.93 -8.12 1.44
C THR A 180 -12.17 -7.41 0.90
N PRO A 181 -13.26 -8.12 0.52
CA PRO A 181 -14.47 -7.44 0.06
C PRO A 181 -15.29 -6.82 1.21
N MET A 182 -14.80 -6.89 2.46
CA MET A 182 -15.53 -6.47 3.65
C MET A 182 -15.16 -5.04 4.06
N MET A 183 -16.19 -4.27 4.39
CA MET A 183 -16.09 -2.92 4.95
C MET A 183 -16.96 -2.81 6.20
N HIS A 184 -16.54 -2.00 7.17
CA HIS A 184 -17.31 -1.77 8.41
C HIS A 184 -17.60 -0.29 8.59
N ARG A 185 -18.88 0.04 8.76
CA ARG A 185 -19.33 1.42 9.02
C ARG A 185 -18.98 1.79 10.47
N ILE A 186 -18.28 2.90 10.64
CA ILE A 186 -17.84 3.43 11.94
C ILE A 186 -18.53 4.75 12.21
N ASN A 187 -19.09 4.89 13.41
CA ASN A 187 -19.54 6.18 13.90
C ASN A 187 -18.32 7.09 14.15
N PRO A 188 -18.16 8.22 13.45
CA PRO A 188 -16.93 9.01 13.53
C PRO A 188 -16.83 9.83 14.82
N ARG A 189 -17.86 9.84 15.68
CA ARG A 189 -17.86 10.50 17.01
C ARG A 189 -17.62 9.51 18.15
N THR A 190 -18.25 8.35 18.12
CA THR A 190 -18.18 7.34 19.20
C THR A 190 -17.24 6.17 18.90
N LEU A 191 -16.77 6.06 17.65
CA LEU A 191 -16.02 4.93 17.11
C LEU A 191 -16.76 3.58 17.15
N ALA A 192 -18.06 3.59 17.44
CA ALA A 192 -18.86 2.37 17.41
C ALA A 192 -18.91 1.79 15.98
N THR A 193 -18.79 0.46 15.87
CA THR A 193 -19.09 -0.24 14.62
C THR A 193 -20.61 -0.37 14.46
N GLU A 194 -21.15 0.25 13.43
CA GLU A 194 -22.60 0.39 13.21
C GLU A 194 -23.13 -0.43 12.03
N GLY A 195 -22.25 -1.04 11.25
CA GLY A 195 -22.63 -1.81 10.08
C GLY A 195 -21.47 -2.57 9.47
N ARG A 196 -21.81 -3.57 8.66
CA ARG A 196 -20.87 -4.37 7.87
C ARG A 196 -21.45 -4.54 6.47
N ILE A 197 -20.62 -4.33 5.46
CA ILE A 197 -20.97 -4.41 4.05
C ILE A 197 -19.99 -5.36 3.35
N CYS A 198 -20.50 -6.18 2.43
CA CYS A 198 -19.71 -6.99 1.52
C CYS A 198 -19.84 -6.42 0.11
N VAL A 199 -18.78 -5.83 -0.43
CA VAL A 199 -18.80 -5.15 -1.75
C VAL A 199 -19.07 -6.15 -2.89
N THR A 200 -18.75 -7.44 -2.69
CA THR A 200 -19.11 -8.52 -3.62
C THR A 200 -20.60 -8.54 -3.95
N ASP A 201 -21.46 -8.22 -2.99
CA ASP A 201 -22.93 -8.30 -3.14
C ASP A 201 -23.46 -7.26 -4.14
N PHE A 202 -22.70 -6.18 -4.37
CA PHE A 202 -23.10 -5.06 -5.22
C PHE A 202 -22.49 -5.14 -6.62
N VAL A 203 -21.18 -5.44 -6.70
CA VAL A 203 -20.40 -5.34 -7.95
C VAL A 203 -19.59 -6.61 -8.29
N GLY A 204 -19.74 -7.69 -7.53
CA GLY A 204 -19.19 -9.01 -7.88
C GLY A 204 -17.67 -9.13 -7.83
N ILE A 205 -16.98 -8.27 -7.07
CA ILE A 205 -15.53 -8.35 -6.84
C ILE A 205 -15.19 -9.35 -5.73
N VAL A 206 -13.98 -9.91 -5.76
CA VAL A 206 -13.46 -10.82 -4.73
C VAL A 206 -12.59 -10.11 -3.69
N ASN A 207 -11.98 -8.99 -4.07
CA ASN A 207 -11.25 -8.08 -3.20
C ASN A 207 -11.22 -6.69 -3.82
N HIS A 208 -10.88 -5.68 -3.02
CA HIS A 208 -10.59 -4.33 -3.48
C HIS A 208 -9.39 -3.77 -2.74
N THR A 209 -8.82 -2.70 -3.27
CA THR A 209 -7.76 -1.96 -2.57
C THR A 209 -8.32 -1.28 -1.32
N SER A 210 -7.43 -0.98 -0.37
CA SER A 210 -7.76 -0.23 0.84
C SER A 210 -7.61 1.30 0.66
N HIS A 211 -7.40 1.77 -0.57
CA HIS A 211 -7.15 3.17 -0.90
C HIS A 211 -8.08 3.64 -2.03
N PRO A 212 -9.38 3.77 -1.75
CA PRO A 212 -10.30 4.37 -2.70
C PRO A 212 -9.95 5.84 -2.98
N HIS A 213 -10.29 6.31 -4.18
CA HIS A 213 -10.27 7.74 -4.52
C HIS A 213 -11.62 8.38 -4.20
N VAL A 214 -11.65 9.30 -3.23
CA VAL A 214 -12.84 10.08 -2.88
C VAL A 214 -12.77 11.43 -3.60
N LEU A 215 -13.68 11.68 -4.53
CA LEU A 215 -13.70 12.94 -5.28
C LEU A 215 -14.43 14.06 -4.51
N PRO A 216 -14.16 15.34 -4.81
CA PRO A 216 -14.82 16.48 -4.16
C PRO A 216 -16.36 16.50 -4.28
N ASN A 217 -16.90 15.84 -5.30
CA ASN A 217 -18.36 15.70 -5.48
C ASN A 217 -18.96 14.53 -4.67
N GLY A 218 -18.17 13.83 -3.86
CA GLY A 218 -18.58 12.69 -3.06
C GLY A 218 -18.63 11.35 -3.80
N THR A 219 -18.32 11.31 -5.10
CA THR A 219 -18.15 10.03 -5.83
C THR A 219 -16.90 9.33 -5.34
N VAL A 220 -17.00 8.02 -5.09
CA VAL A 220 -15.84 7.22 -4.69
C VAL A 220 -15.49 6.22 -5.80
N TYR A 221 -14.22 6.14 -6.17
CA TYR A 221 -13.70 5.11 -7.05
C TYR A 221 -12.82 4.13 -6.27
N ASN A 222 -12.90 2.84 -6.57
CA ASN A 222 -11.96 1.86 -6.03
C ASN A 222 -11.56 0.86 -7.12
N LEU A 223 -10.38 0.25 -6.97
CA LEU A 223 -9.93 -0.86 -7.80
C LEU A 223 -10.18 -2.17 -7.07
N GLY A 224 -10.71 -3.16 -7.78
CA GLY A 224 -10.87 -4.52 -7.23
C GLY A 224 -10.72 -5.61 -8.26
N THR A 225 -10.45 -6.83 -7.80
CA THR A 225 -10.33 -7.99 -8.69
C THR A 225 -11.67 -8.70 -8.78
N ALA A 226 -12.04 -9.18 -9.97
CA ALA A 226 -13.18 -10.07 -10.16
C ALA A 226 -12.76 -11.32 -10.95
N ALA A 227 -13.45 -12.43 -10.70
CA ALA A 227 -13.27 -13.65 -11.47
C ALA A 227 -14.30 -13.71 -12.62
N THR A 228 -13.82 -13.86 -13.86
CA THR A 228 -14.68 -14.02 -15.04
C THR A 228 -14.43 -15.36 -15.73
N LYS A 229 -15.28 -15.73 -16.70
CA LYS A 229 -15.09 -16.95 -17.49
C LYS A 229 -13.77 -16.97 -18.28
N SER A 230 -13.26 -15.81 -18.66
CA SER A 230 -12.00 -15.66 -19.40
C SER A 230 -10.75 -15.61 -18.51
N GLY A 231 -10.94 -15.52 -17.19
CA GLY A 231 -9.88 -15.34 -16.20
C GLY A 231 -10.17 -14.18 -15.24
N PRO A 232 -9.27 -13.91 -14.29
CA PRO A 232 -9.37 -12.76 -13.41
C PRO A 232 -9.21 -11.45 -14.20
N VAL A 233 -9.89 -10.41 -13.73
CA VAL A 233 -9.84 -9.05 -14.27
C VAL A 233 -9.71 -8.05 -13.13
N TYR A 234 -9.00 -6.95 -13.38
CA TYR A 234 -9.00 -5.76 -12.53
C TYR A 234 -10.15 -4.86 -12.97
N ASN A 235 -11.01 -4.46 -12.05
CA ASN A 235 -12.18 -3.63 -12.27
C ASN A 235 -12.04 -2.30 -11.54
N ILE A 236 -12.27 -1.21 -12.27
CA ILE A 236 -12.53 0.10 -11.67
C ILE A 236 -14.01 0.17 -11.29
N ILE A 237 -14.28 0.43 -10.02
CA ILE A 237 -15.62 0.47 -9.43
C ILE A 237 -15.95 1.93 -9.13
N CYS A 238 -17.14 2.37 -9.52
CA CYS A 238 -17.71 3.65 -9.16
C CYS A 238 -18.79 3.44 -8.09
N PHE A 239 -18.70 4.19 -7.00
CA PHE A 239 -19.72 4.37 -5.98
C PHE A 239 -20.26 5.80 -6.12
N PRO A 240 -21.37 6.00 -6.84
CA PRO A 240 -21.91 7.33 -7.09
C PRO A 240 -22.40 7.98 -5.79
N HIS A 241 -22.25 9.31 -5.67
CA HIS A 241 -22.75 10.02 -4.50
C HIS A 241 -24.28 9.95 -4.41
N GLY A 242 -24.79 9.49 -3.26
CA GLY A 242 -26.22 9.39 -2.99
C GLY A 242 -26.52 8.47 -1.81
N GLU A 243 -27.78 8.44 -1.37
CA GLU A 243 -28.21 7.60 -0.23
C GLU A 243 -28.06 6.08 -0.50
N GLN A 244 -28.12 5.68 -1.77
CA GLN A 244 -28.02 4.28 -2.22
C GLN A 244 -26.68 4.01 -2.94
N MET A 245 -25.62 4.68 -2.52
CA MET A 245 -24.29 4.66 -3.14
C MET A 245 -23.76 3.24 -3.40
N PHE A 246 -24.03 2.28 -2.51
CA PHE A 246 -23.60 0.89 -2.69
C PHE A 246 -24.51 0.14 -3.67
N GLU A 247 -25.83 0.29 -3.58
CA GLU A 247 -26.80 -0.33 -4.48
C GLU A 247 -26.63 0.11 -5.93
N ASP A 248 -26.25 1.38 -6.12
CA ASP A 248 -26.00 2.02 -7.40
C ASP A 248 -24.56 1.86 -7.90
N ALA A 249 -23.70 1.18 -7.14
CA ALA A 249 -22.33 0.94 -7.54
C ALA A 249 -22.23 0.12 -8.84
N TYR A 250 -21.26 0.46 -9.69
CA TYR A 250 -21.06 -0.21 -10.98
C TYR A 250 -19.59 -0.26 -11.40
N VAL A 251 -19.26 -1.22 -12.26
CA VAL A 251 -17.93 -1.33 -12.88
C VAL A 251 -17.84 -0.36 -14.06
N VAL A 252 -16.86 0.54 -14.04
CA VAL A 252 -16.62 1.54 -15.10
C VAL A 252 -15.84 0.93 -16.25
N GLY A 253 -14.75 0.22 -15.92
CA GLY A 253 -13.82 -0.35 -16.88
C GLY A 253 -13.08 -1.54 -16.29
N SER A 254 -12.53 -2.37 -17.16
CA SER A 254 -11.86 -3.62 -16.77
C SER A 254 -10.59 -3.85 -17.59
N VAL A 255 -9.55 -4.36 -16.94
CA VAL A 255 -8.33 -4.89 -17.59
C VAL A 255 -8.19 -6.35 -17.23
N SER A 256 -7.90 -7.20 -18.21
CA SER A 256 -7.62 -8.61 -17.93
C SER A 256 -6.26 -8.74 -17.24
N CYS A 257 -6.17 -9.55 -16.18
CA CYS A 257 -4.88 -9.81 -15.56
C CYS A 257 -3.95 -10.51 -16.56
N ARG A 258 -2.68 -10.10 -16.63
CA ARG A 258 -1.73 -10.69 -17.59
C ARG A 258 -1.51 -12.19 -17.38
N TRP A 259 -1.68 -12.69 -16.16
CA TRP A 259 -1.54 -14.10 -15.82
C TRP A 259 -2.82 -14.68 -15.21
N LYS A 260 -3.42 -15.66 -15.90
CA LYS A 260 -4.72 -16.24 -15.52
C LYS A 260 -4.75 -16.92 -14.15
N LEU A 261 -3.62 -17.50 -13.72
CA LEU A 261 -3.49 -18.19 -12.43
C LEU A 261 -2.68 -17.39 -11.40
N HIS A 262 -2.26 -16.18 -11.76
CA HIS A 262 -1.38 -15.32 -10.98
C HIS A 262 -1.82 -13.84 -11.13
N PRO A 263 -3.04 -13.45 -10.73
CA PRO A 263 -3.40 -12.04 -10.68
C PRO A 263 -2.41 -11.25 -9.84
N GLY A 264 -2.01 -10.07 -10.32
CA GLY A 264 -1.14 -9.13 -9.64
C GLY A 264 -1.74 -8.64 -8.32
N TYR A 265 -0.88 -8.41 -7.34
CA TYR A 265 -1.21 -7.80 -6.07
C TYR A 265 -1.40 -6.28 -6.26
N MET A 266 -2.54 -5.75 -5.81
CA MET A 266 -2.93 -4.35 -5.98
C MET A 266 -3.23 -3.72 -4.62
N HIS A 267 -2.45 -2.71 -4.22
CA HIS A 267 -2.62 -1.99 -2.97
C HIS A 267 -3.25 -0.60 -3.16
N THR A 268 -2.93 0.07 -4.27
CA THR A 268 -3.47 1.37 -4.66
C THR A 268 -3.64 1.42 -6.18
N PHE A 269 -4.33 2.45 -6.69
CA PHE A 269 -4.45 2.76 -8.12
C PHE A 269 -4.45 4.28 -8.29
N GLY A 270 -4.33 4.77 -9.52
CA GLY A 270 -4.31 6.19 -9.83
C GLY A 270 -5.56 6.67 -10.59
N ILE A 271 -5.84 7.96 -10.48
CA ILE A 271 -6.86 8.69 -11.25
C ILE A 271 -6.30 10.05 -11.71
N THR A 272 -6.37 10.33 -13.01
CA THR A 272 -6.09 11.63 -13.62
C THR A 272 -7.40 12.26 -14.11
N GLU A 273 -7.35 13.39 -14.82
CA GLU A 273 -8.54 14.01 -15.39
C GLU A 273 -9.30 13.07 -16.35
N HIS A 274 -8.58 12.36 -17.22
CA HIS A 274 -9.13 11.51 -18.28
C HIS A 274 -8.81 10.02 -18.13
N PHE A 275 -7.90 9.61 -17.25
CA PHE A 275 -7.49 8.20 -17.10
C PHE A 275 -7.63 7.65 -15.68
N PHE A 276 -7.99 6.36 -15.60
CA PHE A 276 -7.62 5.53 -14.46
C PHE A 276 -6.27 4.87 -14.77
N VAL A 277 -5.38 4.81 -13.77
CA VAL A 277 -4.04 4.24 -13.89
C VAL A 277 -3.97 2.98 -13.03
N ILE A 278 -3.75 1.82 -13.64
CA ILE A 278 -3.48 0.57 -12.92
C ILE A 278 -1.99 0.24 -13.10
N VAL A 279 -1.25 0.17 -12.00
CA VAL A 279 0.16 -0.23 -12.00
C VAL A 279 0.25 -1.72 -11.62
N GLU A 280 0.30 -2.59 -12.63
CA GLU A 280 0.39 -4.05 -12.47
C GLU A 280 1.85 -4.47 -12.21
N GLN A 281 2.20 -4.55 -10.92
CA GLN A 281 3.51 -4.98 -10.44
C GLN A 281 3.73 -6.52 -10.55
N PRO A 282 4.98 -7.00 -10.62
CA PRO A 282 5.30 -8.43 -10.73
C PRO A 282 5.22 -9.23 -9.42
N LEU A 283 4.57 -8.70 -8.40
CA LEU A 283 4.08 -9.48 -7.26
C LEU A 283 2.67 -9.98 -7.57
N SER A 284 2.44 -11.29 -7.58
CA SER A 284 1.13 -11.89 -7.85
C SER A 284 0.67 -12.81 -6.74
N VAL A 285 -0.65 -13.08 -6.72
CA VAL A 285 -1.29 -14.07 -5.87
C VAL A 285 -1.50 -15.35 -6.68
N SER A 286 -0.80 -16.42 -6.33
CA SER A 286 -0.98 -17.73 -6.97
C SER A 286 -2.32 -18.35 -6.59
N LEU A 287 -3.23 -18.49 -7.56
CA LEU A 287 -4.54 -19.12 -7.34
C LEU A 287 -4.42 -20.61 -7.02
N THR A 288 -3.40 -21.28 -7.55
CA THR A 288 -3.15 -22.70 -7.29
C THR A 288 -2.67 -22.93 -5.86
N GLU A 289 -1.75 -22.09 -5.37
CA GLU A 289 -1.31 -22.15 -3.98
C GLU A 289 -2.42 -21.68 -3.03
N PHE A 290 -3.26 -20.73 -3.42
CA PHE A 290 -4.43 -20.32 -2.61
C PHE A 290 -5.39 -21.48 -2.37
N VAL A 291 -5.74 -22.25 -3.40
CA VAL A 291 -6.59 -23.44 -3.27
C VAL A 291 -5.92 -24.48 -2.36
N LYS A 292 -4.62 -24.73 -2.57
CA LYS A 292 -3.85 -25.67 -1.75
C LYS A 292 -3.76 -25.23 -0.28
N ALA A 293 -3.48 -23.95 -0.02
CA ALA A 293 -3.40 -23.37 1.31
C ALA A 293 -4.73 -23.47 2.06
N SER A 294 -5.83 -23.26 1.35
CA SER A 294 -7.18 -23.42 1.91
C SER A 294 -7.50 -24.86 2.32
N LEU A 295 -6.91 -25.85 1.63
CA LEU A 295 -7.06 -27.28 1.98
C LEU A 295 -6.07 -27.73 3.08
N SER A 296 -4.87 -27.17 3.10
CA SER A 296 -3.78 -27.56 4.02
C SER A 296 -3.63 -26.66 5.24
N ASN A 297 -4.51 -25.66 5.40
CA ASN A 297 -4.49 -24.67 6.47
C ASN A 297 -3.17 -23.88 6.55
N GLN A 298 -2.73 -23.35 5.41
CA GLN A 298 -1.57 -22.44 5.31
C GLN A 298 -2.03 -20.98 5.24
N GLN A 299 -1.14 -20.06 5.62
CA GLN A 299 -1.35 -18.61 5.58
C GLN A 299 -1.39 -18.07 4.13
N LEU A 300 -2.10 -16.96 3.91
CA LEU A 300 -2.30 -16.38 2.58
C LEU A 300 -1.03 -15.80 1.97
N ALA A 301 -0.11 -15.28 2.78
CA ALA A 301 1.17 -14.71 2.34
C ALA A 301 2.02 -15.73 1.55
N ALA A 302 1.86 -17.04 1.81
CA ALA A 302 2.54 -18.11 1.06
C ALA A 302 2.13 -18.17 -0.43
N CYS A 303 0.98 -17.57 -0.77
CA CYS A 303 0.45 -17.51 -2.13
C CYS A 303 1.13 -16.41 -2.97
N LEU A 304 1.84 -15.46 -2.33
CA LEU A 304 2.55 -14.41 -3.04
C LEU A 304 3.74 -14.98 -3.84
N LYS A 305 3.89 -14.51 -5.08
CA LYS A 305 4.98 -14.88 -6.00
C LYS A 305 5.50 -13.64 -6.71
N TRP A 306 6.80 -13.38 -6.52
CA TRP A 306 7.54 -12.32 -7.19
C TRP A 306 8.16 -12.84 -8.49
N PHE A 307 7.98 -12.11 -9.59
CA PHE A 307 8.53 -12.40 -10.91
C PHE A 307 9.51 -11.30 -11.32
N GLU A 308 10.72 -11.35 -10.77
CA GLU A 308 11.76 -10.33 -10.95
C GLU A 308 12.12 -10.06 -12.42
N ASP A 309 12.02 -11.07 -13.28
CA ASP A 309 12.32 -11.01 -14.71
C ASP A 309 11.17 -10.42 -15.56
N LYS A 310 10.09 -9.96 -14.92
CA LYS A 310 8.89 -9.47 -15.60
C LYS A 310 8.69 -7.98 -15.32
N PRO A 311 8.32 -7.18 -16.33
CA PRO A 311 8.17 -5.74 -16.17
C PRO A 311 7.00 -5.41 -15.24
N THR A 312 7.03 -4.20 -14.67
CA THR A 312 5.83 -3.55 -14.15
C THR A 312 5.08 -2.92 -15.32
N LEU A 313 3.75 -3.07 -15.38
CA LEU A 313 2.92 -2.50 -16.45
C LEU A 313 2.09 -1.32 -15.92
N PHE A 314 2.00 -0.24 -16.69
CA PHE A 314 1.09 0.89 -16.43
C PHE A 314 -0.04 0.87 -17.45
N HIS A 315 -1.25 0.53 -17.01
CA HIS A 315 -2.44 0.53 -17.85
C HIS A 315 -3.22 1.83 -17.66
N LEU A 316 -3.48 2.54 -18.76
CA LEU A 316 -4.32 3.73 -18.78
C LEU A 316 -5.69 3.40 -19.36
N LEU A 317 -6.73 3.42 -18.54
CA LEU A 317 -8.12 3.28 -18.98
C LEU A 317 -8.75 4.66 -19.08
N ASP A 318 -9.38 4.94 -20.21
CA ASP A 318 -10.18 6.15 -20.41
C ASP A 318 -11.35 6.18 -19.40
N ARG A 319 -11.50 7.29 -18.68
CA ARG A 319 -12.47 7.42 -17.58
C ARG A 319 -13.92 7.44 -18.06
N ASP A 320 -14.17 7.99 -19.25
CA ASP A 320 -15.52 8.14 -19.79
C ASP A 320 -16.03 6.83 -20.39
N THR A 321 -15.17 6.12 -21.11
CA THR A 321 -15.53 4.91 -21.85
C THR A 321 -15.17 3.62 -21.11
N GLY A 322 -14.31 3.69 -20.10
CA GLY A 322 -13.77 2.54 -19.38
C GLY A 322 -12.83 1.66 -20.20
N LYS A 323 -12.43 2.10 -21.40
CA LYS A 323 -11.60 1.31 -22.33
C LYS A 323 -10.12 1.51 -22.03
N LEU A 324 -9.35 0.41 -22.05
CA LEU A 324 -7.89 0.48 -22.06
C LEU A 324 -7.40 1.22 -23.32
N ARG A 325 -6.57 2.24 -23.12
CA ARG A 325 -6.01 3.08 -24.21
C ARG A 325 -4.52 2.86 -24.39
N TYR A 326 -3.77 2.76 -23.30
CA TYR A 326 -2.32 2.64 -23.33
C TYR A 326 -1.84 1.61 -22.30
N THR A 327 -0.74 0.93 -22.62
CA THR A 327 0.03 0.11 -21.68
C THR A 327 1.51 0.44 -21.81
N PHE A 328 2.12 0.93 -20.74
CA PHE A 328 3.57 1.19 -20.68
C PHE A 328 4.26 0.12 -19.83
N GLN A 329 5.56 -0.04 -20.01
CA GLN A 329 6.37 -1.00 -19.27
C GLN A 329 7.48 -0.27 -18.52
N SER A 330 7.82 -0.75 -17.32
CA SER A 330 9.01 -0.35 -16.57
C SER A 330 9.76 -1.60 -16.14
N GLU A 331 11.01 -1.41 -15.71
CA GLU A 331 11.70 -2.38 -14.87
C GLU A 331 10.83 -2.78 -13.66
N ALA A 332 11.06 -4.00 -13.16
CA ALA A 332 10.33 -4.55 -12.02
C ALA A 332 10.57 -3.72 -10.76
N PHE A 333 9.50 -3.38 -10.05
CA PHE A 333 9.54 -2.80 -8.72
C PHE A 333 8.30 -3.20 -7.93
N PHE A 334 8.43 -3.16 -6.61
CA PHE A 334 7.31 -3.33 -5.70
C PHE A 334 6.83 -1.96 -5.22
N TYR A 335 5.53 -1.77 -5.06
CA TYR A 335 4.98 -0.56 -4.46
C TYR A 335 3.74 -0.88 -3.64
N LEU A 336 3.50 -0.01 -2.66
CA LEU A 336 2.22 0.08 -1.97
C LEU A 336 1.49 1.36 -2.41
N HIS A 337 2.13 2.52 -2.26
CA HIS A 337 1.45 3.81 -2.40
C HIS A 337 1.87 4.62 -3.62
N ILE A 338 0.88 5.04 -4.40
CA ILE A 338 1.01 6.14 -5.35
C ILE A 338 0.87 7.46 -4.57
N ILE A 339 1.76 8.42 -4.87
CA ILE A 339 1.79 9.77 -4.26
C ILE A 339 0.72 10.65 -4.92
N ASN A 340 0.82 10.85 -6.24
CA ASN A 340 -0.17 11.53 -7.06
C ASN A 340 0.06 11.21 -8.54
N GLN A 341 -0.89 11.58 -9.38
CA GLN A 341 -0.84 11.42 -10.82
C GLN A 341 -1.62 12.55 -11.50
N TYR A 342 -1.18 13.01 -12.66
CA TYR A 342 -1.84 14.07 -13.41
C TYR A 342 -1.47 14.03 -14.89
N GLU A 343 -2.20 14.80 -15.70
CA GLU A 343 -1.92 14.98 -17.12
C GLU A 343 -1.28 16.34 -17.37
N GLU A 344 -0.25 16.39 -18.22
CA GLU A 344 0.40 17.62 -18.68
C GLU A 344 1.04 17.40 -20.06
N ASP A 345 0.82 18.34 -20.99
CA ASP A 345 1.47 18.39 -22.30
C ASP A 345 1.54 17.03 -23.04
N ASN A 346 0.41 16.32 -23.16
CA ASN A 346 0.32 14.96 -23.72
C ASN A 346 1.14 13.89 -22.97
N HIS A 347 1.31 14.02 -21.66
CA HIS A 347 1.90 13.00 -20.81
C HIS A 347 0.98 12.73 -19.62
N VAL A 348 1.02 11.50 -19.10
CA VAL A 348 0.59 11.21 -17.72
C VAL A 348 1.84 11.17 -16.85
N VAL A 349 1.88 12.01 -15.82
CA VAL A 349 2.91 11.98 -14.77
C VAL A 349 2.36 11.18 -13.60
N ILE A 350 3.14 10.25 -13.06
CA ILE A 350 2.78 9.45 -11.88
C ILE A 350 3.95 9.32 -10.92
N ASP A 351 3.71 9.70 -9.67
CA ASP A 351 4.68 9.70 -8.59
C ASP A 351 4.35 8.56 -7.63
N ILE A 352 5.31 7.69 -7.31
CA ILE A 352 5.09 6.44 -6.56
C ILE A 352 6.20 6.25 -5.52
N CYS A 353 5.85 5.78 -4.32
CA CYS A 353 6.84 5.25 -3.39
C CYS A 353 7.19 3.80 -3.77
N CYS A 354 8.36 3.60 -4.34
CA CYS A 354 8.80 2.32 -4.88
C CYS A 354 9.84 1.64 -3.98
N TYR A 355 9.75 0.32 -3.92
CA TYR A 355 10.72 -0.59 -3.34
C TYR A 355 11.34 -1.43 -4.44
N LYS A 356 12.58 -1.84 -4.24
CA LYS A 356 13.29 -2.71 -5.19
C LYS A 356 12.52 -4.02 -5.43
N ASP A 357 12.05 -4.63 -4.36
CA ASP A 357 11.41 -5.93 -4.33
C ASP A 357 10.43 -6.00 -3.14
N PRO A 358 9.61 -7.05 -3.01
CA PRO A 358 8.60 -7.13 -1.96
C PRO A 358 9.15 -7.61 -0.60
N GLU A 359 10.48 -7.63 -0.37
CA GLU A 359 11.05 -8.06 0.92
C GLU A 359 10.59 -7.21 2.10
N MET A 360 10.14 -5.96 1.85
CA MET A 360 9.48 -5.15 2.88
C MET A 360 8.29 -5.88 3.54
N ILE A 361 7.54 -6.70 2.80
CA ILE A 361 6.45 -7.51 3.37
C ILE A 361 7.01 -8.50 4.40
N ASN A 362 8.17 -9.10 4.14
CA ASN A 362 8.81 -10.01 5.10
C ASN A 362 9.34 -9.28 6.35
N CYS A 363 9.71 -8.00 6.21
CA CYS A 363 10.08 -7.15 7.35
C CYS A 363 8.90 -6.86 8.31
N MET A 364 7.65 -7.02 7.85
CA MET A 364 6.43 -6.78 8.63
C MET A 364 5.93 -8.01 9.40
N TYR A 365 6.62 -9.15 9.34
CA TYR A 365 6.42 -10.23 10.30
C TYR A 365 6.86 -9.77 11.69
N LEU A 366 6.07 -10.10 12.72
CA LEU A 366 6.37 -9.69 14.10
C LEU A 366 7.73 -10.23 14.58
N GLU A 367 8.11 -11.44 14.16
CA GLU A 367 9.44 -11.99 14.44
C GLU A 367 10.55 -11.16 13.77
N SER A 368 10.36 -10.70 12.54
CA SER A 368 11.31 -9.82 11.84
C SER A 368 11.44 -8.47 12.56
N ILE A 369 10.32 -7.88 13.00
CA ILE A 369 10.29 -6.63 13.77
C ILE A 369 11.02 -6.80 15.12
N MET A 370 10.75 -7.88 15.85
CA MET A 370 11.41 -8.20 17.13
C MET A 370 12.92 -8.36 16.97
N ASN A 371 13.36 -8.96 15.87
CA ASN A 371 14.77 -9.28 15.61
C ASN A 371 15.48 -8.26 14.73
N MET A 372 14.85 -7.13 14.37
CA MET A 372 15.42 -6.18 13.40
C MET A 372 16.82 -5.71 13.78
N GLN A 373 17.08 -5.53 15.08
CA GLN A 373 18.37 -5.09 15.61
C GLN A 373 19.54 -6.04 15.31
N SER A 374 19.25 -7.28 14.94
CA SER A 374 20.25 -8.30 14.59
C SER A 374 20.40 -8.52 13.08
N ASN A 375 19.55 -7.89 12.26
CA ASN A 375 19.54 -8.07 10.81
C ASN A 375 20.10 -6.83 10.08
N PRO A 376 21.34 -6.87 9.57
CA PRO A 376 21.94 -5.74 8.86
C PRO A 376 21.24 -5.38 7.55
N ASN A 377 20.42 -6.27 6.99
CA ASN A 377 19.71 -6.05 5.73
C ASN A 377 18.29 -5.50 5.91
N TYR A 378 17.81 -5.36 7.15
CA TYR A 378 16.44 -4.88 7.40
C TYR A 378 16.21 -3.49 6.79
N ALA A 379 17.19 -2.57 6.89
CA ALA A 379 17.06 -1.23 6.32
C ALA A 379 16.97 -1.25 4.80
N SER A 380 17.83 -2.01 4.12
CA SER A 380 17.80 -2.09 2.65
C SER A 380 16.50 -2.70 2.12
N HIS A 381 15.92 -3.69 2.83
CA HIS A 381 14.61 -4.26 2.47
C HIS A 381 13.45 -3.29 2.70
N PHE A 382 13.53 -2.42 3.72
CA PHE A 382 12.46 -1.49 4.07
C PHE A 382 12.56 -0.13 3.36
N ARG A 383 13.59 0.06 2.54
CA ARG A 383 13.92 1.34 1.91
C ARG A 383 13.04 1.63 0.69
N GLY A 384 11.97 2.38 0.90
CA GLY A 384 11.17 2.97 -0.18
C GLY A 384 11.85 4.23 -0.75
N ARG A 385 11.65 4.54 -2.04
CA ARG A 385 12.09 5.79 -2.67
C ARG A 385 10.97 6.40 -3.51
N PRO A 386 10.72 7.71 -3.44
CA PRO A 386 9.72 8.37 -4.26
C PRO A 386 10.25 8.59 -5.67
N LEU A 387 9.61 7.96 -6.65
CA LEU A 387 9.97 7.97 -8.06
C LEU A 387 8.87 8.59 -8.91
N ARG A 388 9.23 9.37 -9.92
CA ARG A 388 8.31 9.93 -10.91
C ARG A 388 8.48 9.24 -12.26
N PHE A 389 7.41 8.67 -12.77
CA PHE A 389 7.33 8.14 -14.14
C PHE A 389 6.54 9.13 -15.01
N VAL A 390 6.94 9.25 -16.28
CA VAL A 390 6.27 10.10 -17.26
C VAL A 390 5.89 9.25 -18.47
N LEU A 391 4.59 9.15 -18.74
CA LEU A 391 4.01 8.25 -19.73
C LEU A 391 3.55 9.07 -20.95
N PRO A 392 4.27 9.04 -22.09
CA PRO A 392 3.93 9.84 -23.27
C PRO A 392 2.65 9.33 -23.94
N LEU A 393 1.70 10.23 -24.16
CA LEU A 393 0.45 9.98 -24.87
C LEU A 393 0.62 10.25 -26.38
N GLY A 394 -0.28 9.70 -27.19
CA GLY A 394 -0.30 9.96 -28.64
C GLY A 394 0.69 9.15 -29.48
N VAL A 395 1.52 8.30 -28.86
CA VAL A 395 2.39 7.34 -29.56
C VAL A 395 1.63 6.02 -29.76
N GLU A 396 1.61 5.50 -30.99
CA GLU A 396 1.00 4.19 -31.28
C GLU A 396 1.78 3.07 -30.58
N ASN A 397 1.09 2.30 -29.74
CA ASN A 397 1.66 1.26 -28.90
C ASN A 397 1.12 -0.12 -29.38
N ALA A 398 1.98 -1.14 -29.48
CA ALA A 398 1.62 -2.42 -30.13
C ALA A 398 0.49 -3.21 -29.44
N ASP A 399 0.25 -2.98 -28.15
CA ASP A 399 -0.61 -3.83 -27.33
C ASP A 399 -1.99 -3.23 -27.02
N VAL A 400 -2.57 -2.43 -27.92
CA VAL A 400 -4.02 -2.26 -27.92
C VAL A 400 -4.63 -3.53 -28.53
N VAL A 401 -4.57 -4.65 -27.81
CA VAL A 401 -5.38 -5.82 -28.15
C VAL A 401 -6.82 -5.45 -27.84
N THR A 402 -7.50 -4.84 -28.82
CA THR A 402 -8.96 -4.71 -28.82
C THR A 402 -9.55 -6.11 -28.88
N PHE A 403 -9.85 -6.68 -27.71
CA PHE A 403 -10.76 -7.82 -27.64
C PHE A 403 -12.13 -7.33 -28.09
N LYS A 404 -12.69 -7.98 -29.13
CA LYS A 404 -13.94 -7.59 -29.79
C LYS A 404 -14.99 -7.09 -28.80
N ASP A 405 -15.37 -5.82 -28.97
CA ASP A 405 -16.39 -5.11 -28.22
C ASP A 405 -17.68 -5.94 -28.08
N ARG A 406 -18.20 -6.02 -26.85
CA ARG A 406 -19.64 -6.06 -26.63
C ARG A 406 -20.03 -4.70 -26.04
N PRO A 407 -21.14 -4.08 -26.49
CA PRO A 407 -21.57 -2.80 -25.94
C PRO A 407 -21.76 -2.94 -24.42
N THR A 408 -21.00 -2.12 -23.68
CA THR A 408 -21.11 -1.94 -22.24
C THR A 408 -22.34 -1.09 -21.95
N ASN A 409 -23.53 -1.70 -21.99
CA ASN A 409 -24.62 -1.15 -21.20
C ASN A 409 -24.20 -1.26 -19.73
N GLN A 410 -24.35 -0.17 -18.96
CA GLN A 410 -24.21 -0.15 -17.50
C GLN A 410 -24.87 -1.41 -16.92
N ARG A 411 -24.06 -2.41 -16.58
CA ARG A 411 -24.55 -3.72 -16.14
C ARG A 411 -24.19 -3.89 -14.68
N ARG A 412 -25.24 -3.92 -13.86
CA ARG A 412 -25.21 -4.48 -12.51
C ARG A 412 -24.79 -5.96 -12.64
N VAL A 413 -23.52 -6.27 -12.36
CA VAL A 413 -23.02 -7.65 -12.47
C VAL A 413 -23.48 -8.42 -11.22
N VAL A 414 -24.52 -9.23 -11.38
CA VAL A 414 -25.03 -10.10 -10.31
C VAL A 414 -24.67 -11.56 -10.63
N LYS A 415 -23.94 -12.19 -9.67
CA LYS A 415 -23.52 -13.61 -9.52
C LYS A 415 -22.11 -13.97 -9.99
N SER A 416 -21.20 -14.07 -9.01
CA SER A 416 -19.95 -14.83 -9.05
C SER A 416 -20.22 -16.35 -9.13
N PHE A 417 -19.47 -17.09 -9.94
CA PHE A 417 -19.56 -18.56 -10.06
C PHE A 417 -18.26 -19.23 -9.60
N THR A 418 -18.43 -20.42 -9.02
CA THR A 418 -17.42 -21.27 -8.38
C THR A 418 -16.59 -22.07 -9.39
N MET A 419 -15.28 -22.17 -9.15
CA MET A 419 -14.32 -22.89 -10.02
C MET A 419 -14.17 -24.36 -9.60
N SER A 420 -14.55 -25.29 -10.47
CA SER A 420 -14.30 -26.74 -10.31
C SER A 420 -13.43 -27.28 -11.44
N GLY A 421 -12.29 -27.88 -11.10
CA GLY A 421 -11.62 -28.88 -11.94
C GLY A 421 -10.21 -28.51 -12.42
N ILE A 422 -9.20 -28.75 -11.59
CA ILE A 422 -7.82 -28.99 -12.04
C ILE A 422 -7.22 -30.08 -11.13
N SER A 423 -6.81 -31.21 -11.73
CA SER A 423 -6.07 -32.29 -11.08
C SER A 423 -4.58 -31.96 -11.07
N THR A 424 -3.89 -32.17 -9.95
CA THR A 424 -2.49 -31.78 -9.76
C THR A 424 -1.62 -32.96 -9.31
N HIS A 425 -0.50 -33.15 -10.00
CA HIS A 425 0.69 -33.76 -9.45
C HIS A 425 1.83 -32.72 -9.43
N LEU A 426 2.61 -32.76 -8.34
CA LEU A 426 4.00 -32.28 -8.13
C LEU A 426 4.22 -31.15 -7.11
N GLN A 427 5.49 -31.13 -6.68
CA GLN A 427 6.07 -30.94 -5.34
C GLN A 427 6.17 -29.49 -4.82
N PRO A 428 6.35 -29.30 -3.49
CA PRO A 428 6.50 -27.98 -2.87
C PRO A 428 7.84 -27.31 -3.22
N THR A 429 7.80 -26.02 -3.56
CA THR A 429 9.00 -25.18 -3.76
C THR A 429 8.97 -23.96 -2.84
N LYS A 430 10.10 -23.69 -2.17
CA LYS A 430 10.41 -22.42 -1.47
C LYS A 430 10.57 -21.28 -2.49
N MET A 431 10.30 -20.04 -2.08
CA MET A 431 10.69 -18.84 -2.85
C MET A 431 12.16 -18.96 -3.25
N LYS A 432 12.44 -19.01 -4.56
CA LYS A 432 13.81 -18.94 -5.06
C LYS A 432 14.21 -17.47 -5.09
N HIS A 433 15.21 -17.12 -4.29
CA HIS A 433 15.93 -15.87 -4.46
C HIS A 433 16.77 -15.97 -5.73
N SER A 434 16.59 -15.01 -6.63
CA SER A 434 17.51 -14.73 -7.73
C SER A 434 18.55 -13.73 -7.23
N GLU A 435 19.81 -13.87 -7.65
CA GLU A 435 20.84 -12.87 -7.41
C GLU A 435 20.51 -11.64 -8.26
N SER A 436 19.70 -10.72 -7.70
CA SER A 436 19.38 -9.46 -8.37
C SER A 436 20.67 -8.67 -8.63
N ASN A 437 20.92 -8.22 -9.85
CA ASN A 437 22.07 -7.35 -10.19
C ASN A 437 21.86 -5.87 -9.78
N TYR A 438 20.79 -5.56 -9.06
CA TYR A 438 20.40 -4.18 -8.74
C TYR A 438 20.76 -3.83 -7.30
N GLU A 439 21.85 -3.08 -7.08
CA GLU A 439 22.18 -2.61 -5.72
C GLU A 439 21.30 -1.44 -5.27
N ASN A 440 20.70 -0.65 -6.18
CA ASN A 440 19.93 0.54 -5.82
C ASN A 440 18.75 0.84 -6.77
N ILE A 441 17.53 0.97 -6.23
CA ILE A 441 16.33 1.34 -6.99
C ILE A 441 16.44 2.73 -7.65
N THR A 442 17.35 3.59 -7.18
CA THR A 442 17.63 4.88 -7.82
C THR A 442 18.35 4.73 -9.17
N ASN A 443 18.89 3.55 -9.48
CA ASN A 443 19.71 3.26 -10.66
C ASN A 443 19.07 2.18 -11.55
N MET A 444 17.76 2.28 -11.81
CA MET A 444 17.03 1.47 -12.80
C MET A 444 17.58 1.69 -14.22
N ALA A 445 18.73 1.08 -14.49
CA ALA A 445 19.48 1.19 -15.72
C ALA A 445 19.72 -0.21 -16.33
N LEU A 446 18.94 -0.51 -17.37
CA LEU A 446 19.23 -1.41 -18.51
C LEU A 446 19.63 -2.85 -18.14
N ASN A 447 18.66 -3.77 -18.16
CA ASN A 447 18.95 -5.20 -18.32
C ASN A 447 19.62 -5.48 -19.68
N LYS A 448 20.74 -6.21 -19.69
CA LYS A 448 21.44 -6.66 -20.92
C LYS A 448 20.56 -7.38 -21.94
N LEU A 449 19.53 -8.11 -21.49
CA LEU A 449 18.57 -8.78 -22.38
C LEU A 449 17.64 -7.81 -23.10
N GLN A 450 17.34 -6.66 -22.49
CA GLN A 450 16.56 -5.60 -23.12
C GLN A 450 17.43 -4.74 -24.04
N GLU A 451 18.73 -4.57 -23.75
CA GLU A 451 19.67 -3.97 -24.70
C GLU A 451 19.73 -4.75 -26.02
N GLU A 452 19.70 -6.09 -25.97
CA GLU A 452 19.70 -6.93 -27.18
C GLU A 452 18.41 -6.73 -28.01
N GLU A 453 17.23 -6.72 -27.39
CA GLU A 453 15.94 -6.43 -28.08
C GLU A 453 15.83 -4.97 -28.58
N MET A 454 16.46 -4.02 -27.87
CA MET A 454 16.59 -2.61 -28.24
C MET A 454 17.50 -2.40 -29.46
N LEU A 455 18.48 -3.29 -29.67
CA LEU A 455 19.46 -3.24 -30.77
C LEU A 455 18.98 -3.97 -32.05
N GLU A 456 18.04 -4.90 -31.96
CA GLU A 456 17.49 -5.67 -33.10
C GLU A 456 16.76 -4.82 -34.16
N TYR A 457 16.46 -3.55 -33.87
CA TYR A 457 15.91 -2.61 -34.87
C TYR A 457 16.87 -2.35 -36.05
N ASN A 458 18.17 -2.61 -35.88
CA ASN A 458 19.19 -2.26 -36.88
C ASN A 458 19.70 -3.42 -37.75
N THR A 459 19.25 -4.66 -37.53
CA THR A 459 19.72 -5.82 -38.31
C THR A 459 18.76 -6.28 -39.41
N PHE A 460 17.55 -5.74 -39.51
CA PHE A 460 16.58 -6.08 -40.57
C PHE A 460 16.44 -5.02 -41.69
N ALA A 461 17.23 -3.96 -41.65
CA ALA A 461 17.30 -2.95 -42.71
C ALA A 461 18.71 -2.88 -43.32
N GLY A 462 19.12 -3.93 -44.04
CA GLY A 462 20.38 -3.88 -44.78
C GLY A 462 20.88 -5.22 -45.32
N GLU A 463 20.21 -5.80 -46.31
CA GLU A 463 20.91 -6.64 -47.28
C GLU A 463 21.21 -5.79 -48.53
N ALA A 464 22.43 -5.25 -48.61
CA ALA A 464 23.29 -5.28 -49.80
C ALA A 464 24.42 -4.24 -49.71
N ASP A 465 25.62 -4.74 -50.01
CA ASP A 465 26.84 -4.09 -50.47
C ASP A 465 27.84 -3.42 -49.51
N ASP A 466 29.07 -3.92 -49.68
CA ASP A 466 30.35 -3.45 -49.16
C ASP A 466 30.58 -1.95 -49.42
N ALA A 467 30.46 -1.13 -48.37
CA ALA A 467 31.22 0.11 -48.26
C ALA A 467 31.35 0.52 -46.79
N LYS A 468 32.59 0.48 -46.30
CA LYS A 468 33.01 1.13 -45.04
C LYS A 468 32.60 2.61 -45.06
N THR A 469 31.47 2.93 -44.44
CA THR A 469 31.13 4.28 -44.00
C THR A 469 30.53 4.16 -42.61
N ASN A 470 31.00 5.02 -41.69
CA ASN A 470 30.56 5.10 -40.30
C ASN A 470 29.03 5.17 -40.24
N VAL A 471 28.40 4.08 -39.78
CA VAL A 471 27.01 4.14 -39.31
C VAL A 471 27.10 4.75 -37.92
N ASP A 472 26.83 6.05 -37.85
CA ASP A 472 26.60 6.74 -36.58
C ASP A 472 25.56 5.93 -35.78
N SER A 473 25.89 5.65 -34.52
CA SER A 473 25.02 5.00 -33.55
C SER A 473 23.64 5.69 -33.52
N ALA A 474 22.64 5.06 -34.15
CA ALA A 474 21.26 5.55 -34.20
C ALA A 474 20.74 5.76 -32.78
N THR A 475 20.59 7.03 -32.39
CA THR A 475 20.33 7.46 -31.02
C THR A 475 18.85 7.26 -30.71
N MET A 476 18.54 6.52 -29.66
CA MET A 476 17.15 6.37 -29.20
C MET A 476 16.56 7.74 -28.82
N VAL A 477 15.36 8.03 -29.31
CA VAL A 477 14.66 9.30 -29.02
C VAL A 477 13.91 9.14 -27.71
N ASN A 478 14.24 9.99 -26.73
CA ASN A 478 13.43 10.11 -25.51
C ASN A 478 12.10 10.77 -25.85
N LEU A 479 11.00 10.11 -25.55
CA LEU A 479 9.63 10.56 -25.80
C LEU A 479 9.11 11.51 -24.72
N VAL A 480 9.79 11.63 -23.57
CA VAL A 480 9.44 12.59 -22.53
C VAL A 480 9.90 13.99 -22.95
N THR A 481 8.95 14.91 -23.10
CA THR A 481 9.24 16.31 -23.50
C THR A 481 9.08 17.33 -22.38
N LEU A 482 8.79 16.89 -21.15
CA LEU A 482 8.60 17.78 -20.00
C LEU A 482 9.97 18.29 -19.50
N GLU A 483 10.26 19.58 -19.70
CA GLU A 483 11.59 20.16 -19.42
C GLU A 483 12.03 20.08 -17.94
N TYR A 484 11.08 20.01 -17.01
CA TYR A 484 11.36 19.95 -15.58
C TYR A 484 11.62 18.53 -15.05
N SER A 485 11.45 17.50 -15.89
CA SER A 485 11.58 16.09 -15.49
C SER A 485 12.77 15.45 -16.18
N THR A 486 13.55 14.67 -15.42
CA THR A 486 14.60 13.81 -16.01
C THR A 486 14.12 12.40 -16.28
N ALA A 487 12.82 12.11 -16.12
CA ALA A 487 12.24 10.83 -16.48
C ALA A 487 12.39 10.59 -18.00
N GLN A 488 12.38 9.32 -18.40
CA GLN A 488 12.62 8.96 -19.79
C GLN A 488 11.58 7.95 -20.26
N ALA A 489 11.30 7.95 -21.55
CA ALA A 489 10.46 6.97 -22.20
C ALA A 489 11.00 6.65 -23.59
N TYR A 490 11.12 5.38 -23.92
CA TYR A 490 11.66 4.91 -25.20
C TYR A 490 10.72 3.89 -25.82
N GLN A 491 10.47 4.01 -27.12
CA GLN A 491 9.74 3.00 -27.86
C GLN A 491 10.69 1.86 -28.25
N LEU A 492 10.32 0.63 -27.88
CA LEU A 492 11.06 -0.59 -28.20
C LEU A 492 10.75 -1.06 -29.64
N SER A 493 11.53 -2.01 -30.13
CA SER A 493 11.36 -2.63 -31.45
C SER A 493 9.98 -3.27 -31.65
N ASN A 494 9.42 -3.85 -30.58
CA ASN A 494 8.06 -4.39 -30.56
C ASN A 494 6.96 -3.31 -30.42
N ARG A 495 7.29 -2.02 -30.54
CA ARG A 495 6.47 -0.82 -30.34
C ARG A 495 5.91 -0.61 -28.93
N SER A 496 6.24 -1.46 -27.95
CA SER A 496 5.96 -1.17 -26.55
C SER A 496 6.80 0.02 -26.08
N ILE A 497 6.34 0.72 -25.05
CA ILE A 497 7.04 1.90 -24.51
C ILE A 497 7.60 1.55 -23.14
N MET A 498 8.93 1.59 -23.03
CA MET A 498 9.67 1.44 -21.78
C MET A 498 9.84 2.80 -21.13
N VAL A 499 9.36 2.96 -19.90
CA VAL A 499 9.49 4.18 -19.10
C VAL A 499 10.53 3.98 -17.99
N ARG A 500 11.31 5.02 -17.73
CA ARG A 500 12.28 5.08 -16.65
C ARG A 500 11.98 6.26 -15.74
N PRO A 501 11.97 6.04 -14.42
CA PRO A 501 11.62 7.08 -13.49
C PRO A 501 12.76 8.08 -13.28
N GLU A 502 12.41 9.24 -12.76
CA GLU A 502 13.35 10.10 -12.04
C GLU A 502 13.16 10.00 -10.53
N LEU A 503 14.23 10.17 -9.76
CA LEU A 503 14.16 10.25 -8.30
C LEU A 503 13.64 11.62 -7.86
N LEU A 504 12.61 11.66 -7.01
CA LEU A 504 12.06 12.92 -6.48
C LEU A 504 12.86 13.46 -5.28
N CYS A 505 13.37 12.59 -4.42
CA CYS A 505 14.34 12.94 -3.39
C CYS A 505 15.12 11.72 -2.91
N ASP A 506 16.35 11.93 -2.45
CA ASP A 506 17.16 10.89 -1.82
C ASP A 506 16.83 10.78 -0.32
N TRP A 507 15.59 10.39 -0.04
CA TRP A 507 15.11 10.11 1.31
C TRP A 507 13.97 9.10 1.26
N GLY A 508 13.97 8.16 2.21
CA GLY A 508 12.93 7.16 2.31
C GLY A 508 11.57 7.77 2.61
N CYS A 509 10.58 7.52 1.76
CA CYS A 509 9.24 8.08 1.90
C CYS A 509 8.19 6.99 1.79
N GLU A 510 7.23 6.98 2.71
CA GLU A 510 6.08 6.09 2.63
C GLU A 510 4.81 6.72 3.24
N THR A 511 3.65 6.11 2.97
CA THR A 511 2.32 6.64 3.34
C THR A 511 2.15 8.11 2.91
N PRO A 512 2.36 8.41 1.61
CA PRO A 512 2.37 9.78 1.13
C PRO A 512 0.97 10.41 1.18
N ARG A 513 0.95 11.73 1.38
CA ARG A 513 -0.24 12.59 1.31
C ARG A 513 0.07 13.87 0.59
N ILE A 514 -0.96 14.47 0.02
CA ILE A 514 -0.92 15.76 -0.68
C ILE A 514 -2.07 16.64 -0.16
N ASN A 515 -2.19 17.86 -0.68
CA ASN A 515 -3.43 18.63 -0.60
C ASN A 515 -4.50 18.00 -1.52
N TYR A 516 -5.06 16.89 -1.03
CA TYR A 516 -5.84 15.93 -1.83
C TYR A 516 -7.09 16.56 -2.45
N ASP A 517 -7.86 17.32 -1.67
CA ASP A 517 -9.13 17.92 -2.11
C ASP A 517 -8.96 18.87 -3.31
N LYS A 518 -7.83 19.58 -3.40
CA LYS A 518 -7.58 20.54 -4.47
C LYS A 518 -6.71 19.98 -5.60
N PHE A 519 -5.76 19.10 -5.30
CA PHE A 519 -4.66 18.70 -6.19
C PHE A 519 -4.63 17.20 -6.58
N LEU A 520 -5.57 16.37 -6.11
CA LEU A 520 -5.77 15.05 -6.71
C LEU A 520 -5.99 15.19 -8.22
N ALA A 521 -5.34 14.33 -9.01
CA ALA A 521 -5.45 14.30 -10.47
C ALA A 521 -4.90 15.55 -11.19
N LYS A 522 -4.23 16.47 -10.47
CA LYS A 522 -3.71 17.74 -11.01
C LYS A 522 -2.23 17.90 -10.74
N LYS A 523 -1.57 18.72 -11.56
CA LYS A 523 -0.19 19.16 -11.32
C LYS A 523 -0.09 19.79 -9.94
N TYR A 524 0.90 19.35 -9.17
CA TYR A 524 1.09 19.68 -7.77
C TYR A 524 2.58 19.89 -7.47
N ARG A 525 2.88 20.46 -6.30
CA ARG A 525 4.24 20.80 -5.89
C ARG A 525 4.70 20.07 -4.62
N TYR A 526 3.82 19.78 -3.69
CA TYR A 526 4.20 19.26 -2.37
C TYR A 526 3.54 17.93 -2.05
N PHE A 527 4.33 16.98 -1.56
CA PHE A 527 3.81 15.85 -0.80
C PHE A 527 4.44 15.75 0.58
N TYR A 528 3.75 15.04 1.45
CA TYR A 528 4.09 14.79 2.85
C TYR A 528 4.15 13.28 3.07
N ALA A 529 5.12 12.77 3.82
CA ALA A 529 5.29 11.33 4.05
C ALA A 529 5.90 11.06 5.43
N ILE A 530 5.83 9.81 5.88
CA ILE A 530 6.74 9.31 6.93
C ILE A 530 8.05 8.85 6.30
N SER A 531 9.12 8.85 7.09
CA SER A 531 10.37 8.22 6.70
C SER A 531 10.25 6.70 6.66
N SER A 532 10.77 6.08 5.61
CA SER A 532 10.99 4.63 5.55
C SER A 532 12.44 4.21 5.87
N ASP A 533 13.33 5.18 6.09
CA ASP A 533 14.74 4.90 6.40
C ASP A 533 14.89 4.60 7.90
N VAL A 534 14.82 3.31 8.24
CA VAL A 534 14.92 2.81 9.63
C VAL A 534 16.32 2.91 10.23
N ASP A 535 17.33 3.10 9.39
CA ASP A 535 18.73 3.32 9.74
C ASP A 535 19.11 4.80 9.84
N ALA A 536 18.15 5.71 9.61
CA ALA A 536 18.36 7.13 9.84
C ALA A 536 18.69 7.43 11.32
N GLU A 537 19.35 8.55 11.57
CA GLU A 537 19.61 9.03 12.94
C GLU A 537 18.30 9.15 13.76
N ASN A 538 17.22 9.57 13.10
CA ASN A 538 15.87 9.61 13.66
C ASN A 538 14.88 8.92 12.70
N PRO A 539 14.59 7.61 12.89
CA PRO A 539 13.68 6.87 12.01
C PRO A 539 12.24 7.41 12.02
N GLY A 540 11.79 7.91 13.17
CA GLY A 540 10.50 8.58 13.32
C GLY A 540 10.51 10.02 12.78
N THR A 541 10.66 10.16 11.46
CA THR A 541 10.71 11.46 10.78
C THR A 541 9.49 11.67 9.89
N LEU A 542 8.91 12.88 9.93
CA LEU A 542 7.99 13.39 8.92
C LEU A 542 8.75 14.17 7.85
N VAL A 543 8.35 13.99 6.60
CA VAL A 543 9.03 14.52 5.42
C VAL A 543 8.05 15.36 4.62
N LYS A 544 8.47 16.55 4.20
CA LYS A 544 7.84 17.35 3.14
C LYS A 544 8.80 17.44 1.97
N VAL A 545 8.30 17.19 0.77
CA VAL A 545 9.10 17.24 -0.46
C VAL A 545 8.48 18.23 -1.43
N ASP A 546 9.29 19.14 -1.93
CA ASP A 546 8.98 19.96 -3.12
C ASP A 546 9.40 19.19 -4.36
N VAL A 547 8.44 18.71 -5.15
CA VAL A 547 8.70 17.85 -6.32
C VAL A 547 9.31 18.58 -7.51
N LEU A 548 9.32 19.92 -7.49
CA LEU A 548 9.96 20.74 -8.54
C LEU A 548 11.41 21.00 -8.18
N THR A 549 11.67 21.50 -6.96
CA THR A 549 13.04 21.83 -6.53
C THR A 549 13.79 20.65 -5.93
N LYS A 550 13.12 19.50 -5.75
CA LYS A 550 13.62 18.29 -5.04
C LYS A 550 14.01 18.58 -3.58
N ALA A 551 13.55 19.71 -3.01
CA ALA A 551 13.92 20.13 -1.67
C ALA A 551 13.15 19.31 -0.62
N VAL A 552 13.86 18.90 0.43
CA VAL A 552 13.31 18.07 1.50
C VAL A 552 13.36 18.83 2.82
N GLN A 553 12.21 18.95 3.49
CA GLN A 553 12.10 19.44 4.86
C GLN A 553 11.71 18.26 5.77
N LYS A 554 12.28 18.24 6.98
CA LYS A 554 12.12 17.12 7.91
C LYS A 554 11.72 17.66 9.27
N TRP A 555 10.81 16.94 9.94
CA TRP A 555 10.50 17.12 11.35
C TRP A 555 10.74 15.79 12.04
N CYS A 556 11.47 15.80 13.15
CA CYS A 556 11.70 14.62 13.97
C CYS A 556 11.95 15.02 15.42
N GLU A 557 11.68 14.08 16.32
CA GLU A 557 11.99 14.18 17.74
C GLU A 557 12.56 12.83 18.19
N PRO A 558 13.62 12.80 19.01
CA PRO A 558 14.19 11.55 19.50
C PRO A 558 13.14 10.64 20.14
N ASN A 559 13.14 9.36 19.74
CA ASN A 559 12.20 8.33 20.19
C ASN A 559 10.71 8.61 19.93
N CYS A 560 10.37 9.61 19.11
CA CYS A 560 9.00 9.89 18.69
C CYS A 560 8.75 9.29 17.30
N TYR A 561 7.62 8.60 17.12
CA TYR A 561 7.25 7.89 15.90
C TYR A 561 5.89 8.39 15.42
N PRO A 562 5.88 9.42 14.56
CA PRO A 562 4.66 9.95 13.99
C PRO A 562 4.01 8.96 13.01
N SER A 563 2.69 9.06 12.87
CA SER A 563 1.91 8.37 11.84
C SER A 563 1.98 9.11 10.50
N GLU A 564 1.36 8.50 9.49
CA GLU A 564 1.02 9.16 8.22
C GLU A 564 0.55 10.63 8.42
N PRO A 565 1.19 11.61 7.74
CA PRO A 565 0.86 13.03 7.85
C PRO A 565 -0.37 13.41 7.03
N VAL A 566 -1.45 13.86 7.66
CA VAL A 566 -2.68 14.29 6.98
C VAL A 566 -2.72 15.81 6.83
N PHE A 567 -2.73 16.30 5.60
CA PHE A 567 -2.86 17.74 5.30
C PHE A 567 -4.30 18.22 5.50
N VAL A 568 -4.47 19.41 6.09
CA VAL A 568 -5.74 20.12 6.22
C VAL A 568 -5.55 21.56 5.76
N PRO A 569 -6.24 22.01 4.70
CA PRO A 569 -6.10 23.37 4.20
C PRO A 569 -6.63 24.39 5.21
N ALA A 570 -5.99 25.57 5.25
CA ALA A 570 -6.58 26.72 5.93
C ALA A 570 -7.86 27.18 5.19
N PRO A 571 -8.85 27.78 5.89
CA PRO A 571 -10.11 28.22 5.27
C PRO A 571 -9.91 29.15 4.07
N ASP A 572 -8.91 30.05 4.16
CA ASP A 572 -8.59 31.04 3.13
C ASP A 572 -7.28 30.71 2.38
N ALA A 573 -6.97 29.41 2.24
CA ALA A 573 -5.71 28.94 1.63
C ALA A 573 -5.52 29.46 0.20
N SER A 574 -4.42 30.16 -0.03
CA SER A 574 -4.02 30.72 -1.33
C SER A 574 -3.01 29.85 -2.08
N ASP A 575 -2.03 29.31 -1.36
CA ASP A 575 -1.01 28.40 -1.88
C ASP A 575 -1.36 26.93 -1.60
N GLU A 576 -0.71 26.02 -2.31
CA GLU A 576 -0.92 24.57 -2.20
C GLU A 576 -0.69 24.04 -0.77
N ASP A 577 0.30 24.58 -0.07
CA ASP A 577 0.70 24.21 1.29
C ASP A 577 0.24 25.21 2.37
N ASP A 578 -0.72 26.08 2.06
CA ASP A 578 -1.36 26.95 3.05
C ASP A 578 -2.34 26.16 3.92
N GLY A 579 -1.84 25.65 5.03
CA GLY A 579 -2.62 24.84 5.97
C GLY A 579 -1.76 24.23 7.06
N VAL A 580 -2.27 23.14 7.63
CA VAL A 580 -1.55 22.35 8.63
C VAL A 580 -1.40 20.91 8.20
N VAL A 581 -0.40 20.24 8.76
CA VAL A 581 -0.25 18.78 8.69
C VAL A 581 -0.45 18.20 10.08
N LEU A 582 -1.30 17.19 10.17
CA LEU A 582 -1.64 16.47 11.40
C LEU A 582 -0.97 15.10 11.39
N ALA A 583 -0.36 14.71 12.50
CA ALA A 583 0.14 13.35 12.69
C ALA A 583 -0.12 12.91 14.13
N SER A 584 -0.58 11.67 14.31
CA SER A 584 -0.57 11.06 15.63
C SER A 584 0.86 10.64 15.99
N MET A 585 1.24 10.72 17.25
CA MET A 585 2.57 10.39 17.74
C MET A 585 2.49 9.29 18.79
N VAL A 586 3.44 8.36 18.74
CA VAL A 586 3.73 7.41 19.82
C VAL A 586 5.23 7.46 20.13
N TRP A 587 5.63 7.10 21.34
CA TRP A 587 7.05 7.13 21.75
C TRP A 587 7.56 5.75 22.06
N GLY A 588 8.79 5.42 21.65
CA GLY A 588 9.44 4.13 21.93
C GLY A 588 9.83 3.94 23.40
N GLY A 589 10.14 2.70 23.78
CA GLY A 589 10.65 2.36 25.11
C GLY A 589 9.57 2.40 26.20
N LEU A 590 9.87 2.99 27.36
CA LEU A 590 8.99 2.97 28.55
C LEU A 590 7.79 3.94 28.47
N ASN A 591 7.60 4.63 27.34
CA ASN A 591 6.49 5.57 27.12
C ASN A 591 5.40 4.95 26.23
N ASP A 592 5.14 3.66 26.40
CA ASP A 592 4.22 2.91 25.56
C ASP A 592 2.76 3.33 25.72
N ASN A 593 2.41 3.94 26.85
CA ASN A 593 1.09 4.52 27.14
C ASN A 593 0.96 6.01 26.78
N ARG A 594 1.96 6.59 26.11
CA ARG A 594 1.91 7.98 25.65
C ARG A 594 1.48 8.03 24.19
N VAL A 595 0.48 8.86 23.91
CA VAL A 595 0.00 9.16 22.55
C VAL A 595 -0.18 10.67 22.41
N GLY A 596 0.05 11.20 21.22
CA GLY A 596 -0.10 12.63 20.97
C GLY A 596 -0.66 12.95 19.60
N LEU A 597 -1.09 14.20 19.43
CA LEU A 597 -1.39 14.81 18.15
C LEU A 597 -0.39 15.92 17.90
N LEU A 598 0.31 15.88 16.78
CA LEU A 598 1.18 16.93 16.27
C LEU A 598 0.43 17.80 15.26
N VAL A 599 0.64 19.11 15.32
CA VAL A 599 0.17 20.08 14.32
C VAL A 599 1.35 20.88 13.78
N LEU A 600 1.72 20.62 12.52
CA LEU A 600 2.76 21.35 11.81
C LEU A 600 2.15 22.41 10.90
N CYS A 601 2.83 23.55 10.75
CA CYS A 601 2.59 24.47 9.65
C CYS A 601 3.05 23.80 8.35
N ALA A 602 2.13 23.56 7.42
CA ALA A 602 2.47 22.82 6.21
C ALA A 602 3.47 23.58 5.31
N LYS A 603 3.48 24.92 5.38
CA LYS A 603 4.36 25.80 4.60
C LYS A 603 5.79 25.85 5.12
N THR A 604 5.96 26.18 6.40
CA THR A 604 7.28 26.35 7.04
C THR A 604 7.83 25.06 7.62
N TRP A 605 7.01 24.01 7.72
CA TRP A 605 7.33 22.72 8.36
C TRP A 605 7.71 22.83 9.85
N THR A 606 7.33 23.95 10.48
CA THR A 606 7.54 24.20 11.91
C THR A 606 6.36 23.69 12.72
N GLU A 607 6.62 23.19 13.91
CA GLU A 607 5.58 22.83 14.85
C GLU A 607 4.82 24.07 15.34
N LEU A 608 3.49 24.03 15.20
CA LEU A 608 2.60 25.06 15.73
C LEU A 608 2.18 24.71 17.16
N GLY A 609 1.84 23.45 17.39
CA GLY A 609 1.50 22.92 18.70
C GLY A 609 1.24 21.43 18.66
N ARG A 610 1.02 20.86 19.83
CA ARG A 610 0.70 19.44 20.01
C ARG A 610 -0.24 19.24 21.19
N CYS A 611 -0.86 18.07 21.27
CA CYS A 611 -1.61 17.65 22.44
C CYS A 611 -1.18 16.24 22.85
N ASP A 612 -0.72 16.08 24.08
CA ASP A 612 -0.23 14.80 24.62
C ASP A 612 -1.23 14.18 25.59
N PHE A 613 -1.36 12.86 25.53
CA PHE A 613 -2.27 12.06 26.36
C PHE A 613 -1.50 10.91 27.01
N HIS A 614 -1.94 10.52 28.20
CA HIS A 614 -1.46 9.32 28.88
C HIS A 614 -2.63 8.37 29.10
N THR A 615 -2.47 7.14 28.63
CA THR A 615 -3.50 6.11 28.68
C THR A 615 -3.24 5.11 29.81
N ASN A 616 -4.24 4.31 30.16
CA ASN A 616 -4.11 3.29 31.21
C ASN A 616 -3.32 2.04 30.77
N GLY A 617 -2.91 1.96 29.51
CA GLY A 617 -2.14 0.87 28.95
C GLY A 617 -1.50 1.25 27.62
N PRO A 618 -0.74 0.35 26.97
CA PRO A 618 0.00 0.65 25.76
C PRO A 618 -0.88 1.12 24.59
N VAL A 619 -0.38 2.07 23.80
CA VAL A 619 -1.07 2.59 22.61
C VAL A 619 -0.40 2.06 21.33
N PRO A 620 -1.11 1.24 20.54
CA PRO A 620 -0.63 0.77 19.25
C PRO A 620 -0.45 1.90 18.22
N LYS A 621 0.53 1.73 17.33
CA LYS A 621 0.76 2.63 16.20
C LYS A 621 -0.23 2.32 15.06
N CYS A 622 -0.83 3.36 14.50
CA CYS A 622 -1.79 3.26 13.39
C CYS A 622 -1.14 3.39 11.99
N LEU A 623 -1.89 3.02 10.94
CA LEU A 623 -1.45 2.96 9.53
C LEU A 623 -1.98 4.10 8.67
N HIS A 624 -3.29 4.13 8.38
CA HIS A 624 -3.91 5.17 7.55
C HIS A 624 -5.10 5.85 8.23
N GLY A 625 -5.48 7.02 7.73
CA GLY A 625 -6.56 7.79 8.31
C GLY A 625 -7.16 8.84 7.40
N TRP A 626 -8.09 9.60 7.96
CA TRP A 626 -8.75 10.71 7.29
C TRP A 626 -9.05 11.81 8.30
N PHE A 627 -8.99 13.06 7.87
CA PHE A 627 -9.48 14.18 8.68
C PHE A 627 -10.95 14.43 8.32
N ALA A 628 -11.84 14.26 9.30
CA ALA A 628 -13.28 14.44 9.18
C ALA A 628 -13.67 15.87 9.62
N PRO A 629 -13.87 16.82 8.70
CA PRO A 629 -14.16 18.21 9.06
C PRO A 629 -15.51 18.31 9.77
N GLY A 630 -15.61 19.15 10.81
CA GLY A 630 -16.86 19.37 11.55
C GLY A 630 -17.37 18.20 12.42
N VAL A 631 -16.72 17.04 12.38
CA VAL A 631 -16.99 15.93 13.31
C VAL A 631 -16.22 16.19 14.61
N VAL A 632 -16.91 16.46 15.71
CA VAL A 632 -16.36 16.69 17.05
C VAL A 632 -17.15 15.96 18.11
#